data_AF-A0A920CG36-F1
#
_entry.id   AF-A0A920CG36-F1
#
_cell.length_a   1.000
_cell.length_b   1.000
_cell.length_c   1.000
_cell.angle_alpha   90.00
_cell.angle_beta   90.00
_cell.angle_gamma   90.00
#
_symmetry.space_group_name_H-M   'P 1'
#
loop_
_entity.id
_entity.type
_entity.pdbx_description
1 polymer ?
#
loop_
_entity_poly.entity_id
_entity_poly.type
_entity_poly.pdbx_seq_one_letter_code
_entity_poly.pdbx_strand_id
1 'polypeptide(L)'
;MKTMLGIMKKRKNDIPENILSIFEDIVQTYSGNECDNRFMEAMGNHLTKEQRFKLWEQLGGCQGTGQDKIRKAFALEHADNPLPVRLELYLNTFVKDHSGKTRNITLNEENHTLTITFACDECFRHTLDGKLTAPFVLYYESCAGGRMYGLEKALGIKLKINSMDIPQLGVSKERPCIYTFDIVK
;
A
#
# COMPACT_ATOMS: atom_id res chain seq x y z
N MET A 1 -9.31 8.69 7.41
CA MET A 1 -9.23 7.41 8.17
C MET A 1 -10.54 6.64 8.47
N LYS A 2 -11.76 7.17 8.24
CA LYS A 2 -13.03 6.47 8.56
C LYS A 2 -13.18 5.08 7.92
N THR A 3 -12.77 4.92 6.66
CA THR A 3 -12.79 3.61 5.98
C THR A 3 -11.87 2.61 6.67
N MET A 4 -10.68 3.05 7.10
CA MET A 4 -9.74 2.20 7.84
C MET A 4 -10.36 1.72 9.15
N LEU A 5 -10.96 2.62 9.93
CA LEU A 5 -11.68 2.25 11.15
C LEU A 5 -12.79 1.21 10.88
N GLY A 6 -13.56 1.39 9.80
CA GLY A 6 -14.56 0.40 9.38
C GLY A 6 -13.97 -0.97 9.01
N ILE A 7 -12.74 -1.01 8.48
CA ILE A 7 -12.00 -2.26 8.27
C ILE A 7 -11.56 -2.83 9.62
N MET A 8 -10.98 -2.04 10.50
CA MET A 8 -10.49 -2.48 11.82
C MET A 8 -11.56 -3.17 12.66
N LYS A 9 -12.81 -2.68 12.60
CA LYS A 9 -13.97 -3.25 13.30
C LYS A 9 -14.38 -4.65 12.82
N LYS A 10 -13.89 -5.11 11.67
CA LYS A 10 -14.21 -6.45 11.16
C LYS A 10 -13.51 -7.48 12.04
N ARG A 11 -14.29 -8.42 12.61
CA ARG A 11 -13.78 -9.49 13.50
C ARG A 11 -12.54 -10.19 12.97
N LYS A 12 -12.49 -10.47 11.66
CA LYS A 12 -11.36 -11.12 11.00
C LYS A 12 -10.03 -10.38 11.13
N ASN A 13 -9.97 -9.14 11.64
CA ASN A 13 -8.75 -8.37 11.82
C ASN A 13 -8.19 -8.44 13.23
N ASP A 14 -8.90 -9.10 14.15
CA ASP A 14 -8.41 -9.45 15.48
C ASP A 14 -7.85 -8.25 16.26
N ILE A 15 -8.53 -7.10 16.16
CA ILE A 15 -8.19 -5.89 16.91
C ILE A 15 -9.08 -5.83 18.16
N PRO A 16 -8.49 -5.81 19.37
CA PRO A 16 -9.26 -5.76 20.62
C PRO A 16 -10.12 -4.49 20.74
N GLU A 17 -11.26 -4.61 21.40
CA GLU A 17 -12.22 -3.50 21.56
C GLU A 17 -11.62 -2.28 22.27
N ASN A 18 -10.79 -2.52 23.30
CA ASN A 18 -10.10 -1.44 24.02
C ASN A 18 -9.05 -0.72 23.16
N ILE A 19 -8.58 -1.35 22.08
CA ILE A 19 -7.70 -0.73 21.10
C ILE A 19 -8.54 0.00 20.05
N LEU A 20 -9.66 -0.59 19.59
CA LEU A 20 -10.60 0.07 18.67
C LEU A 20 -11.12 1.39 19.21
N SER A 21 -11.44 1.48 20.51
CA SER A 21 -11.94 2.70 21.13
C SER A 21 -10.99 3.89 21.00
N ILE A 22 -9.67 3.66 20.96
CA ILE A 22 -8.67 4.71 20.72
C ILE A 22 -8.86 5.33 19.33
N PHE A 23 -9.06 4.50 18.31
CA PHE A 23 -9.25 4.95 16.94
C PHE A 23 -10.61 5.60 16.72
N GLU A 24 -11.64 5.15 17.44
CA GLU A 24 -12.96 5.77 17.43
C GLU A 24 -12.91 7.19 17.99
N ASP A 25 -12.28 7.38 19.14
CA ASP A 25 -12.09 8.69 19.76
C ASP A 25 -11.32 9.64 18.83
N ILE A 26 -10.24 9.18 18.20
CA ILE A 26 -9.48 9.99 17.25
C ILE A 26 -10.35 10.47 16.07
N VAL A 27 -11.20 9.59 15.53
CA VAL A 27 -12.07 9.91 14.37
C VAL A 27 -13.25 10.80 14.77
N GLN A 28 -13.68 10.76 16.03
CA GLN A 28 -14.74 11.63 16.56
C GLN A 28 -14.22 13.03 16.93
N THR A 29 -13.01 13.10 17.50
CA THR A 29 -12.43 14.31 18.08
C THR A 29 -11.71 15.17 17.04
N TYR A 30 -11.02 14.56 16.07
CA TYR A 30 -10.17 15.27 15.12
C TYR A 30 -10.70 15.21 13.68
N SER A 31 -10.25 16.14 12.83
CA SER A 31 -10.59 16.17 11.41
C SER A 31 -9.38 16.51 10.53
N GLY A 32 -9.52 16.29 9.22
CA GLY A 32 -8.48 16.57 8.22
C GLY A 32 -7.16 15.86 8.52
N ASN A 33 -6.05 16.54 8.23
CA ASN A 33 -4.70 16.00 8.38
C ASN A 33 -4.38 15.62 9.84
N GLU A 34 -4.90 16.35 10.83
CA GLU A 34 -4.64 16.02 12.23
C GLU A 34 -5.23 14.66 12.61
N CYS A 35 -6.45 14.37 12.17
CA CYS A 35 -7.07 13.06 12.37
C CYS A 35 -6.24 11.95 11.73
N ASP A 36 -5.88 12.11 10.46
CA ASP A 36 -5.13 11.09 9.72
C ASP A 36 -3.77 10.82 10.40
N ASN A 37 -3.10 11.86 10.88
CA ASN A 37 -1.81 11.70 11.55
C ASN A 37 -1.90 10.99 12.90
N ARG A 38 -2.81 11.43 13.78
CA ARG A 38 -3.00 10.80 15.09
C ARG A 38 -3.43 9.34 14.93
N PHE A 39 -4.26 9.06 13.93
CA PHE A 39 -4.68 7.71 13.62
C PHE A 39 -3.49 6.84 13.21
N MET A 40 -2.62 7.34 12.33
CA MET A 40 -1.42 6.63 11.91
C MET A 40 -0.45 6.42 13.07
N GLU A 41 -0.23 7.43 13.91
CA GLU A 41 0.57 7.30 15.13
C GLU A 41 0.03 6.20 16.06
N ALA A 42 -1.29 6.21 16.31
CA ALA A 42 -1.95 5.17 17.10
C ALA A 42 -1.80 3.77 16.48
N MET A 43 -1.84 3.64 15.14
CA MET A 43 -1.55 2.37 14.48
C MET A 43 -0.13 1.89 14.80
N GLY A 44 0.86 2.78 14.76
CA GLY A 44 2.25 2.45 15.09
C GLY A 44 2.43 2.01 16.54
N ASN A 45 1.72 2.65 17.47
CA ASN A 45 1.88 2.41 18.91
C ASN A 45 1.10 1.19 19.42
N HIS A 46 -0.06 0.89 18.82
CA HIS A 46 -1.01 -0.08 19.39
C HIS A 46 -1.23 -1.34 18.57
N LEU A 47 -0.79 -1.37 17.31
CA LEU A 47 -0.99 -2.52 16.44
C LEU A 47 0.33 -3.21 16.13
N THR A 48 0.30 -4.54 16.03
CA THR A 48 1.46 -5.29 15.54
C THR A 48 1.67 -5.01 14.05
N LYS A 49 2.88 -5.31 13.55
CA LYS A 49 3.22 -5.16 12.13
C LYS A 49 2.25 -5.96 11.24
N GLU A 50 1.93 -7.19 11.64
CA GLU A 50 1.05 -8.10 10.91
C GLU A 50 -0.38 -7.56 10.85
N GLN A 51 -0.89 -6.99 11.94
CA GLN A 51 -2.20 -6.34 11.96
C GLN A 51 -2.21 -5.14 11.00
N ARG A 52 -1.19 -4.29 11.04
CA ARG A 52 -1.11 -3.13 10.12
C ARG A 52 -1.05 -3.55 8.67
N PHE A 53 -0.24 -4.56 8.33
CA PHE A 53 -0.15 -5.08 6.97
C PHE A 53 -1.51 -5.56 6.47
N LYS A 54 -2.19 -6.39 7.27
CA LYS A 54 -3.54 -6.90 6.98
C LYS A 54 -4.58 -5.79 6.79
N LEU A 55 -4.45 -4.68 7.50
CA LEU A 55 -5.30 -3.50 7.32
C LEU A 55 -5.00 -2.77 6.00
N TRP A 56 -3.73 -2.54 5.68
CA TRP A 56 -3.33 -1.89 4.43
C TRP A 56 -3.67 -2.71 3.19
N GLU A 57 -3.54 -4.03 3.27
CA GLU A 57 -3.96 -4.99 2.25
C GLU A 57 -5.45 -4.84 1.91
N GLN A 58 -6.28 -4.57 2.90
CA GLN A 58 -7.73 -4.41 2.72
C GLN A 58 -8.13 -3.00 2.31
N LEU A 59 -7.40 -1.98 2.76
CA LEU A 59 -7.71 -0.60 2.42
C LEU A 59 -7.28 -0.29 0.98
N GLY A 60 -6.15 -0.83 0.54
CA GLY A 60 -5.62 -0.61 -0.81
C GLY A 60 -4.96 0.74 -1.05
N GLY A 61 -4.57 1.46 0.02
CA GLY A 61 -3.66 2.62 0.03
C GLY A 61 -3.98 3.85 -0.86
N CYS A 62 -3.07 4.84 -0.84
CA CYS A 62 -3.29 6.26 -1.16
C CYS A 62 -3.74 6.63 -2.59
N GLN A 63 -3.71 5.70 -3.54
CA GLN A 63 -3.97 5.96 -4.95
C GLN A 63 -5.46 6.07 -5.30
N GLY A 64 -6.34 5.80 -4.33
CA GLY A 64 -7.79 5.82 -4.53
C GLY A 64 -8.26 4.85 -5.62
N THR A 65 -9.52 4.98 -6.01
CA THR A 65 -10.18 4.11 -7.00
C THR A 65 -10.23 4.73 -8.41
N GLY A 66 -9.54 5.87 -8.64
CA GLY A 66 -9.69 6.66 -9.86
C GLY A 66 -9.31 5.90 -11.14
N GLN A 67 -8.37 4.96 -11.04
CA GLN A 67 -7.90 4.12 -12.14
C GLN A 67 -8.57 2.72 -12.17
N ASP A 68 -9.53 2.44 -11.28
CA ASP A 68 -10.09 1.10 -11.14
C ASP A 68 -10.81 0.62 -12.39
N LYS A 69 -11.52 1.51 -13.09
CA LYS A 69 -12.22 1.15 -14.33
C LYS A 69 -11.23 0.68 -15.38
N ILE A 70 -10.12 1.41 -15.55
CA ILE A 70 -9.08 1.10 -16.53
C ILE A 70 -8.34 -0.18 -16.14
N ARG A 71 -7.94 -0.33 -14.87
CA ARG A 71 -7.27 -1.54 -14.38
C ARG A 71 -8.14 -2.78 -14.54
N LYS A 72 -9.44 -2.69 -14.22
CA LYS A 72 -10.38 -3.81 -14.42
C LYS A 72 -10.58 -4.15 -15.89
N ALA A 73 -10.69 -3.15 -16.76
CA ALA A 73 -10.81 -3.37 -18.20
C ALA A 73 -9.55 -4.08 -18.73
N PHE A 74 -8.36 -3.61 -18.34
CA PHE A 74 -7.09 -4.24 -18.67
C PHE A 74 -7.02 -5.70 -18.19
N ALA A 75 -7.46 -5.98 -16.96
CA ALA A 75 -7.48 -7.35 -16.43
C ALA A 75 -8.40 -8.28 -17.21
N LEU A 76 -9.55 -7.78 -17.68
CA LEU A 76 -10.50 -8.54 -18.50
C LEU A 76 -9.97 -8.77 -19.93
N GLU A 77 -9.41 -7.72 -20.54
CA GLU A 77 -8.84 -7.78 -21.90
C GLU A 77 -7.73 -8.81 -22.03
N HIS A 78 -6.96 -9.01 -20.96
CA HIS A 78 -5.81 -9.92 -20.96
C HIS A 78 -6.00 -11.14 -20.06
N ALA A 79 -7.23 -11.49 -19.68
CA ALA A 79 -7.52 -12.56 -18.72
C ALA A 79 -6.98 -13.94 -19.15
N ASP A 80 -6.97 -14.21 -20.45
CA ASP A 80 -6.52 -15.48 -21.04
C ASP A 80 -4.99 -15.61 -21.15
N ASN A 81 -4.26 -14.53 -20.89
CA ASN A 81 -2.80 -14.53 -20.94
C ASN A 81 -2.19 -15.06 -19.62
N PRO A 82 -1.07 -15.79 -19.68
CA PRO A 82 -0.36 -16.20 -18.47
C PRO A 82 0.17 -14.97 -17.72
N LEU A 83 0.37 -15.09 -16.40
CA LEU A 83 0.76 -13.98 -15.54
C LEU A 83 2.01 -13.21 -16.02
N PRO A 84 3.10 -13.87 -16.47
CA PRO A 84 4.28 -13.15 -16.99
C PRO A 84 3.92 -12.20 -18.15
N VAL A 85 3.08 -12.66 -19.08
CA VAL A 85 2.63 -11.86 -20.24
C VAL A 85 1.74 -10.70 -19.79
N ARG A 86 0.82 -10.94 -18.84
CA ARG A 86 0.00 -9.85 -18.26
C ARG A 86 0.85 -8.80 -17.56
N LEU A 87 1.91 -9.20 -16.85
CA LEU A 87 2.84 -8.28 -16.19
C LEU A 87 3.62 -7.45 -17.21
N GLU A 88 4.13 -8.06 -18.27
CA GLU A 88 4.83 -7.34 -19.35
C GLU A 88 3.92 -6.28 -19.99
N LEU A 89 2.68 -6.64 -20.32
CA LEU A 89 1.68 -5.70 -20.83
C LEU A 89 1.38 -4.59 -19.82
N TYR A 90 1.29 -4.92 -18.53
CA TYR A 90 1.05 -3.94 -17.48
C TYR A 90 2.20 -2.92 -17.40
N LEU A 91 3.45 -3.39 -17.43
CA LEU A 91 4.62 -2.52 -17.44
C LEU A 91 4.59 -1.59 -18.65
N ASN A 92 4.25 -2.12 -19.83
CA ASN A 92 4.16 -1.35 -21.07
C ASN A 92 3.04 -0.30 -21.06
N THR A 93 1.92 -0.56 -20.38
CA THR A 93 0.76 0.34 -20.36
C THR A 93 0.82 1.36 -19.23
N PHE A 94 1.29 0.98 -18.04
CA PHE A 94 1.19 1.79 -16.82
C PHE A 94 2.53 2.29 -16.27
N VAL A 95 3.68 1.81 -16.77
CA VAL A 95 5.02 2.11 -16.19
C VAL A 95 6.04 2.62 -17.23
N LYS A 96 5.83 2.32 -18.52
CA LYS A 96 6.80 2.40 -19.63
C LYS A 96 7.56 3.72 -19.81
N ASP A 97 7.04 4.83 -19.36
CA ASP A 97 7.68 6.13 -19.52
C ASP A 97 8.72 6.46 -18.43
N HIS A 98 8.87 5.61 -17.40
CA HIS A 98 9.70 5.84 -16.21
C HIS A 98 9.49 7.22 -15.55
N SER A 99 8.42 7.93 -15.92
CA SER A 99 8.04 9.24 -15.38
C SER A 99 7.35 9.07 -14.03
N GLY A 100 6.83 7.86 -13.79
CA GLY A 100 6.26 7.44 -12.53
C GLY A 100 7.29 7.09 -11.46
N LYS A 101 6.85 7.15 -10.20
CA LYS A 101 7.66 6.79 -9.02
C LYS A 101 8.03 5.29 -8.97
N THR A 102 7.52 4.45 -9.89
CA THR A 102 7.82 3.00 -9.97
C THR A 102 8.98 2.77 -10.93
N ARG A 103 10.09 2.19 -10.46
CA ARG A 103 11.25 1.90 -11.31
C ARG A 103 11.15 0.57 -12.02
N ASN A 104 10.74 -0.46 -11.29
CA ASN A 104 10.68 -1.82 -11.81
C ASN A 104 9.63 -2.66 -11.07
N ILE A 105 9.08 -3.67 -11.74
CA ILE A 105 8.30 -4.73 -11.13
C ILE A 105 8.78 -6.06 -11.71
N THR A 106 9.21 -6.98 -10.86
CA THR A 106 9.71 -8.30 -11.27
C THR A 106 8.83 -9.42 -10.71
N LEU A 107 8.61 -10.44 -11.53
CA LEU A 107 7.96 -11.69 -11.14
C LEU A 107 9.03 -12.75 -10.91
N ASN A 108 8.98 -13.40 -9.76
CA ASN A 108 9.73 -14.63 -9.50
C ASN A 108 8.73 -15.78 -9.49
N GLU A 109 8.74 -16.59 -10.56
CA GLU A 109 7.81 -17.70 -10.75
C GLU A 109 8.11 -18.88 -9.80
N GLU A 110 9.37 -19.10 -9.43
CA GLU A 110 9.77 -20.17 -8.51
C GLU A 110 9.20 -19.89 -7.10
N ASN A 111 9.44 -18.67 -6.61
CA ASN A 111 9.02 -18.25 -5.27
C ASN A 111 7.58 -17.71 -5.24
N HIS A 112 6.89 -17.65 -6.38
CA HIS A 112 5.54 -17.09 -6.52
C HIS A 112 5.42 -15.69 -5.91
N THR A 113 6.39 -14.81 -6.19
CA THR A 113 6.43 -13.45 -5.62
C THR A 113 6.50 -12.37 -6.69
N LEU A 114 5.94 -11.21 -6.37
CA LEU A 114 6.13 -9.96 -7.11
C LEU A 114 6.94 -8.99 -6.28
N THR A 115 7.97 -8.39 -6.88
CA THR A 115 8.79 -7.36 -6.23
C THR A 115 8.66 -6.05 -6.98
N ILE A 116 8.39 -4.97 -6.26
CA ILE A 116 8.31 -3.61 -6.79
C ILE A 116 9.47 -2.78 -6.25
N THR A 117 10.21 -2.15 -7.15
CA THR A 117 11.17 -1.11 -6.80
C THR A 117 10.53 0.26 -6.98
N PHE A 118 10.43 1.02 -5.89
CA PHE A 118 9.75 2.30 -5.81
C PHE A 118 10.70 3.42 -5.40
N ALA A 119 10.74 4.48 -6.19
CA ALA A 119 11.54 5.67 -5.97
C ALA A 119 10.66 6.91 -6.11
N CYS A 120 10.20 7.43 -4.97
CA CYS A 120 9.47 8.68 -4.86
C CYS A 120 10.38 9.80 -4.35
N ASP A 121 10.43 10.86 -5.13
CA ASP A 121 11.14 12.12 -4.92
C ASP A 121 10.46 13.05 -3.90
N GLU A 122 9.18 12.84 -3.62
CA GLU A 122 8.37 13.67 -2.72
C GLU A 122 8.03 12.97 -1.40
N CYS A 123 8.69 11.86 -1.05
CA CYS A 123 8.44 11.15 0.21
C CYS A 123 8.55 12.08 1.44
N PHE A 124 9.46 13.06 1.35
CA PHE A 124 9.73 14.04 2.40
C PHE A 124 8.62 15.10 2.56
N ARG A 125 7.86 15.43 1.51
CA ARG A 125 6.76 16.42 1.59
C ARG A 125 5.53 15.89 2.33
N HIS A 126 5.45 14.58 2.51
CA HIS A 126 4.50 13.96 3.43
C HIS A 126 5.03 13.85 4.86
N THR A 127 6.33 14.14 5.08
CA THR A 127 7.02 13.81 6.33
C THR A 127 7.73 14.93 7.06
N LEU A 128 7.97 16.12 6.48
CA LEU A 128 8.46 17.28 7.25
C LEU A 128 8.04 18.63 6.64
N ASP A 129 7.17 19.34 7.37
CA ASP A 129 6.99 20.81 7.42
C ASP A 129 6.34 21.21 8.77
N GLY A 130 6.73 20.50 9.84
CA GLY A 130 6.44 20.91 11.22
C GLY A 130 5.02 20.70 11.74
N LYS A 131 4.09 20.05 11.03
CA LYS A 131 2.80 19.66 11.63
C LYS A 131 2.35 18.28 11.17
N LEU A 132 2.64 17.33 12.07
CA LEU A 132 2.29 15.92 12.12
C LEU A 132 2.41 15.15 10.80
N THR A 133 3.22 14.10 10.87
CA THR A 133 3.57 13.25 9.76
C THR A 133 3.67 11.85 10.34
N ALA A 134 2.79 10.95 9.90
CA ALA A 134 2.79 9.56 10.34
C ALA A 134 4.23 9.00 10.43
N PRO A 135 4.54 8.13 11.43
CA PRO A 135 5.85 7.50 11.52
C PRO A 135 6.33 7.02 10.15
N PHE A 136 7.57 7.35 9.79
CA PHE A 136 8.09 7.19 8.42
C PHE A 136 7.79 5.81 7.83
N VAL A 137 7.96 4.74 8.61
CA VAL A 137 7.63 3.36 8.22
C VAL A 137 6.17 3.16 7.81
N LEU A 138 5.22 3.78 8.52
CA LEU A 138 3.78 3.60 8.25
C LEU A 138 3.35 4.26 6.94
N TYR A 139 4.05 5.33 6.52
CA TYR A 139 3.86 5.88 5.19
C TYR A 139 4.18 4.84 4.11
N TYR A 140 5.32 4.15 4.23
CA TYR A 140 5.71 3.10 3.28
C TYR A 140 4.80 1.87 3.37
N GLU A 141 4.31 1.51 4.56
CA GLU A 141 3.27 0.47 4.71
C GLU A 141 2.00 0.83 3.91
N SER A 142 1.53 2.07 4.03
CA SER A 142 0.37 2.54 3.27
C SER A 142 0.62 2.57 1.75
N CYS A 143 1.85 2.88 1.34
CA CYS A 143 2.26 2.88 -0.07
C CYS A 143 2.31 1.44 -0.62
N ALA A 144 2.78 0.49 0.17
CA ALA A 144 2.79 -0.92 -0.19
C ALA A 144 1.37 -1.42 -0.47
N GLY A 145 0.42 -1.14 0.43
CA GLY A 145 -1.01 -1.47 0.22
C GLY A 145 -1.58 -0.81 -1.04
N GLY A 146 -1.21 0.44 -1.30
CA GLY A 146 -1.57 1.20 -2.51
C GLY A 146 -1.19 0.50 -3.81
N ARG A 147 0.07 0.06 -3.85
CA ARG A 147 0.67 -0.58 -5.03
C ARG A 147 0.16 -1.98 -5.22
N MET A 148 0.04 -2.73 -4.13
CA MET A 148 -0.57 -4.05 -4.11
C MET A 148 -1.96 -4.02 -4.71
N TYR A 149 -2.82 -3.09 -4.26
CA TYR A 149 -4.18 -2.94 -4.79
C TYR A 149 -4.21 -2.67 -6.29
N GLY A 150 -3.34 -1.77 -6.77
CA GLY A 150 -3.22 -1.49 -8.20
C GLY A 150 -2.86 -2.73 -9.03
N LEU A 151 -1.89 -3.51 -8.56
CA LEU A 151 -1.46 -4.75 -9.19
C LEU A 151 -2.55 -5.83 -9.16
N GLU A 152 -3.18 -6.07 -8.01
CA GLU A 152 -4.28 -7.04 -7.90
C GLU A 152 -5.39 -6.75 -8.92
N LYS A 153 -5.76 -5.46 -9.05
CA LYS A 153 -6.83 -5.03 -9.95
C LYS A 153 -6.45 -5.19 -11.42
N ALA A 154 -5.22 -4.87 -11.79
CA ALA A 154 -4.79 -4.89 -13.18
C ALA A 154 -4.37 -6.29 -13.64
N LEU A 155 -3.73 -7.07 -12.77
CA LEU A 155 -3.26 -8.40 -13.11
C LEU A 155 -4.29 -9.49 -12.81
N GLY A 156 -5.39 -9.17 -12.11
CA GLY A 156 -6.41 -10.15 -11.77
C GLY A 156 -5.91 -11.25 -10.82
N ILE A 157 -5.02 -10.89 -9.89
CA ILE A 157 -4.41 -11.81 -8.91
C ILE A 157 -4.68 -11.33 -7.48
N LYS A 158 -4.34 -12.18 -6.51
CA LYS A 158 -4.30 -11.83 -5.10
C LYS A 158 -2.89 -11.77 -4.57
N LEU A 159 -2.63 -10.76 -3.76
CA LEU A 159 -1.32 -10.46 -3.21
C LEU A 159 -1.41 -10.28 -1.70
N LYS A 160 -0.30 -10.59 -1.04
CA LYS A 160 -0.10 -10.36 0.38
C LYS A 160 1.25 -9.68 0.59
N ILE A 161 1.33 -8.72 1.50
CA ILE A 161 2.60 -8.06 1.82
C ILE A 161 3.49 -9.09 2.53
N ASN A 162 4.62 -9.44 1.90
CA ASN A 162 5.61 -10.34 2.49
C ASN A 162 6.63 -9.53 3.29
N SER A 163 7.31 -8.61 2.60
CA SER A 163 8.39 -7.82 3.19
C SER A 163 8.54 -6.47 2.51
N MET A 164 9.20 -5.56 3.21
CA MET A 164 9.52 -4.24 2.70
C MET A 164 10.93 -3.87 3.14
N ASP A 165 11.75 -3.48 2.18
CA ASP A 165 13.02 -2.80 2.42
C ASP A 165 12.79 -1.30 2.23
N ILE A 166 12.81 -0.57 3.35
CA ILE A 166 12.56 0.86 3.39
C ILE A 166 13.87 1.60 3.69
N PRO A 167 14.13 2.75 3.06
CA PRO A 167 15.30 3.55 3.41
C PRO A 167 15.26 3.94 4.89
N GLN A 168 16.38 3.84 5.61
CA GLN A 168 16.42 4.16 7.05
C GLN A 168 16.23 5.67 7.32
N LEU A 169 16.70 6.52 6.40
CA LEU A 169 16.55 7.98 6.42
C LEU A 169 16.56 8.50 4.98
N GLY A 170 15.78 9.54 4.70
CA GLY A 170 15.85 10.30 3.44
C GLY A 170 14.80 9.94 2.39
N VAL A 171 15.03 10.39 1.15
CA VAL A 171 14.09 10.30 0.04
C VAL A 171 14.33 9.00 -0.73
N SER A 172 13.27 8.21 -0.97
CA SER A 172 13.39 6.93 -1.70
C SER A 172 13.91 7.06 -3.14
N LYS A 173 14.07 8.28 -3.66
CA LYS A 173 14.74 8.55 -4.94
C LYS A 173 16.18 8.03 -4.97
N GLU A 174 16.93 8.22 -3.88
CA GLU A 174 18.35 7.83 -3.80
C GLU A 174 18.51 6.37 -3.37
N ARG A 175 17.64 5.92 -2.47
CA ARG A 175 17.55 4.53 -2.01
C ARG A 175 16.13 4.03 -2.20
N PRO A 176 15.83 3.40 -3.36
CA PRO A 176 14.49 2.92 -3.66
C PRO A 176 13.98 1.98 -2.57
N CYS A 177 12.71 2.16 -2.22
CA CYS A 177 12.02 1.20 -1.40
C CYS A 177 11.69 -0.03 -2.24
N ILE A 178 11.82 -1.22 -1.66
CA ILE A 178 11.50 -2.48 -2.30
C ILE A 178 10.34 -3.10 -1.53
N TYR A 179 9.25 -3.36 -2.23
CA TYR A 179 8.11 -4.10 -1.69
C TYR A 179 8.09 -5.48 -2.32
N THR A 180 8.02 -6.53 -1.50
CA THR A 180 7.85 -7.90 -1.98
C THR A 180 6.48 -8.41 -1.52
N PHE A 181 5.75 -8.99 -2.47
CA PHE A 181 4.43 -9.54 -2.28
C PHE A 181 4.42 -11.02 -2.61
N ASP A 182 3.74 -11.81 -1.78
CA ASP A 182 3.41 -13.19 -2.12
C ASP A 182 2.18 -13.21 -3.03
N ILE A 183 2.20 -14.03 -4.07
CA ILE A 183 1.02 -14.32 -4.90
C ILE A 183 0.20 -15.38 -4.17
N VAL A 184 -1.01 -14.99 -3.77
CA VAL A 184 -1.95 -15.87 -3.08
C VAL A 184 -2.72 -16.67 -4.13
N LYS A 185 -2.68 -18.00 -4.00
CA LYS A 185 -3.45 -18.94 -4.83
C LYS A 185 -4.94 -18.92 -4.49
#